data_AF-A0A2N9LGS2-F1
#
_entry.id   AF-A0A2N9LGS2-F1
#
_cell.length_a   1.000
_cell.length_b   1.000
_cell.length_c   1.000
_cell.angle_alpha   90.00
_cell.angle_beta   90.00
_cell.angle_gamma   90.00
#
_symmetry.space_group_name_H-M   'P 1'
#
loop_
_entity.id
_entity.type
_entity.pdbx_description
1 polymer ?
#
loop_
_entity_poly.entity_id
_entity_poly.type
_entity_poly.pdbx_seq_one_letter_code
_entity_poly.pdbx_strand_id
1 'polypeptide(L)' 'MALLLKSKGFKEVWPLLGGFDAWVELGYPTEALHASGGLADETPAAGTPAPKEQDNSWA' A
#
# COMPACT_ATOMS: atom_id res chain seq x y z
N MET A 1 -10.89 16.37 -1.91
CA MET A 1 -11.05 15.41 -0.79
C MET A 1 -11.49 16.00 0.54
N ALA A 2 -11.04 17.19 0.97
CA ALA A 2 -11.36 17.74 2.31
C ALA A 2 -12.86 17.78 2.65
N LEU A 3 -13.73 18.08 1.67
CA LEU A 3 -15.19 18.12 1.86
C LEU A 3 -15.80 16.75 2.20
N LEU A 4 -15.27 15.66 1.62
CA LEU A 4 -15.75 14.30 1.89
C LEU A 4 -15.39 13.83 3.31
N LEU A 5 -14.22 14.23 3.81
CA LEU A 5 -13.84 13.92 5.20
C LEU A 5 -14.69 14.72 6.19
N LYS A 6 -14.96 16.00 5.88
CA LYS A 6 -15.88 16.81 6.68
C LYS A 6 -17.29 16.23 6.72
N SER A 7 -17.82 15.75 5.59
CA SER A 7 -19.13 15.09 5.57
C SER A 7 -19.18 13.78 6.37
N LYS A 8 -18.02 13.15 6.61
CA LYS A 8 -17.88 11.98 7.50
C LYS A 8 -17.68 12.34 8.98
N GLY A 9 -17.74 13.63 9.34
CA GLY A 9 -17.67 14.10 10.72
C GLY A 9 -16.28 14.50 11.22
N PHE A 10 -15.25 14.44 10.37
CA PHE A 10 -13.91 14.94 10.72
C PHE A 10 -13.92 16.48 10.75
N LYS A 11 -13.54 17.08 11.88
CA LYS A 11 -13.68 18.53 12.11
C LYS A 11 -12.46 19.33 11.67
N GLU A 12 -11.27 18.80 11.94
CA GLU A 12 -9.99 19.47 11.70
C GLU A 12 -9.36 18.99 10.40
N VAL A 13 -10.06 19.27 9.30
CA VAL A 13 -9.60 18.92 7.95
C VAL A 13 -9.48 20.19 7.13
N TRP A 14 -8.29 20.45 6.61
CA TRP A 14 -8.03 21.56 5.69
C TRP A 14 -7.51 21.01 4.36
N PRO A 15 -7.87 21.64 3.24
CA PRO A 15 -7.22 21.36 1.97
C PRO A 15 -5.73 21.74 2.08
N LEU A 16 -4.87 20.93 1.46
CA LEU A 16 -3.46 21.27 1.33
C LEU A 16 -3.33 22.42 0.31
N LEU A 17 -3.06 23.63 0.81
CA LEU A 17 -2.93 24.81 -0.02
C LEU A 17 -1.71 24.68 -0.93
N GLY A 18 -1.88 24.95 -2.22
CA GLY A 18 -0.83 24.76 -3.23
C GLY A 18 -0.55 23.29 -3.61
N GLY A 19 -1.28 22.34 -3.01
CA GLY A 19 -1.11 20.91 -3.30
C GLY A 19 0.22 20.34 -2.81
N PHE A 20 0.57 19.16 -3.34
CA PHE A 20 1.80 18.46 -2.94
C PHE A 20 3.06 19.17 -3.41
N ASP A 21 3.04 19.79 -4.59
CA ASP A 21 4.21 20.49 -5.13
C ASP A 21 4.63 21.65 -4.23
N ALA A 22 3.68 22.48 -3.79
CA ALA A 22 3.96 23.56 -2.84
C ALA A 22 4.48 23.04 -1.48
N TRP A 23 4.04 21.86 -1.03
CA TRP A 23 4.54 21.23 0.19
C TRP A 23 6.03 20.85 0.05
N VAL A 24 6.41 20.30 -1.10
CA VAL A 24 7.79 19.96 -1.43
C VAL A 24 8.66 21.22 -1.57
N GLU A 25 8.17 22.25 -2.28
CA GLU A 25 8.88 23.52 -2.45
C GLU A 25 9.16 24.23 -1.13
N LEU A 26 8.26 24.11 -0.16
CA LEU A 26 8.44 24.66 1.20
C LEU A 26 9.39 23.81 2.06
N GLY A 27 9.87 22.66 1.55
CA GLY A 27 10.83 21.81 2.24
C GLY A 27 10.23 21.00 3.39
N TYR A 28 8.91 20.81 3.41
CA TYR A 28 8.29 19.96 4.41
C TYR A 28 8.68 18.49 4.21
N PRO A 29 8.68 17.68 5.28
CA PRO A 29 9.05 16.27 5.18
C PRO A 29 8.18 15.51 4.18
N THR A 30 8.83 14.66 3.39
CA THR A 30 8.19 13.68 2.52
C THR A 30 8.85 12.34 2.72
N GLU A 31 8.07 11.27 2.66
CA GLU A 31 8.59 9.91 2.65
C GLU A 31 8.62 9.39 1.21
N ALA A 32 9.69 8.69 0.86
CA ALA A 32 9.74 7.97 -0.40
C ALA A 32 8.69 6.86 -0.39
N LEU A 33 7.96 6.70 -1.50
CA LEU A 33 7.08 5.56 -1.66
C LEU A 33 7.93 4.28 -1.66
N HIS A 34 7.90 3.55 -0.56
CA HIS A 34 8.43 2.20 -0.52
C HIS A 34 7.45 1.28 -1.23
N ALA A 35 7.79 0.85 -2.44
CA ALA A 35 7.07 -0.19 -3.14
C ALA A 35 7.25 -1.51 -2.39
N SER A 36 6.37 -1.81 -1.44
CA SER A 36 6.15 -3.18 -0.99
C SER A 36 5.45 -3.91 -2.12
N GLY A 37 6.20 -4.72 -2.86
CA GLY A 37 5.70 -5.51 -3.97
C GLY A 37 4.45 -6.31 -3.56
N GLY A 38 3.32 -6.00 -4.18
CA GLY A 38 2.02 -6.54 -3.84
C GLY A 38 1.06 -6.55 -5.02
N LEU A 39 1.57 -6.85 -6.21
CA LEU A 39 0.81 -7.43 -7.31
C LEU A 39 1.70 -8.54 -7.87
N ALA A 40 1.64 -9.70 -7.21
CA ALA A 40 2.00 -10.93 -7.87
C ALA A 40 1.04 -11.07 -9.05
N ASP A 41 1.54 -10.73 -10.22
CA ASP A 41 0.98 -11.10 -11.51
C ASP A 41 0.71 -12.61 -11.48
N GLU A 42 -0.55 -12.96 -11.29
CA GLU A 42 -1.06 -14.32 -11.42
C GLU A 42 -1.01 -14.74 -12.89
N THR A 43 0.19 -14.96 -13.42
CA THR A 43 0.38 -15.74 -14.64
C THR A 43 0.24 -17.23 -14.28
N PRO A 44 -0.77 -17.97 -14.76
CA PRO A 44 -0.88 -19.40 -14.52
C PRO A 44 -0.17 -20.15 -15.65
N ALA A 45 1.15 -20.31 -15.59
CA ALA A 45 1.85 -21.31 -16.40
C ALA A 45 3.32 -21.46 -16.00
N ALA A 46 3.61 -22.47 -15.18
CA ALA A 46 4.60 -23.52 -15.48
C ALA A 46 5.13 -24.15 -14.18
N GLY A 47 4.86 -25.45 -14.03
CA GLY A 47 5.67 -26.34 -13.21
C GLY A 47 5.29 -26.41 -11.74
N THR A 48 4.33 -27.27 -11.41
CA THR A 48 4.26 -27.89 -10.08
C THR A 48 5.47 -28.82 -9.92
N PRO A 49 6.44 -28.55 -9.03
CA PRO A 49 7.15 -29.66 -8.42
C PRO A 49 6.21 -30.30 -7.39
N ALA A 50 6.01 -31.61 -7.53
CA ALA A 50 5.13 -32.42 -6.69
C ALA A 50 5.28 -32.12 -5.18
N PRO A 51 4.18 -32.12 -4.41
CA PRO A 51 4.28 -32.04 -2.96
C PRO A 51 5.10 -33.24 -2.44
N LYS A 52 6.23 -32.94 -1.78
CA LYS A 52 7.00 -33.95 -1.04
C LYS A 52 6.10 -34.45 0.09
N GLU A 53 5.73 -35.72 0.02
CA GLU A 53 4.98 -36.43 1.05
C GLU A 53 5.64 -36.20 2.42
N GLN A 54 4.90 -35.57 3.31
CA GLN A 54 5.37 -35.21 4.64
C GLN A 54 5.08 -36.41 5.54
N ASP A 55 6.10 -37.24 5.77
CA ASP A 55 6.03 -38.42 6.63
C ASP A 55 5.85 -37.98 8.09
N ASN A 56 4.62 -37.93 8.55
CA ASN A 56 4.23 -37.58 9.92
C ASN A 56 4.05 -38.84 10.76
N SER A 57 5.15 -39.58 10.88
CA SER A 57 5.29 -40.73 11.78
C SER A 57 5.76 -40.28 13.17
N TRP A 58 4.81 -39.92 14.04
CA TRP A 58 5.02 -39.97 15.49
C TRP A 58 4.27 -41.18 16.05
N ALA A 59 5.00 -42.27 16.23
CA ALA A 59 4.64 -43.40 17.09
C ALA A 59 5.20 -43.17 18.50
#